data_AF-A0A1F3W8L4-F1
#
_entry.id   AF-A0A1F3W8L4-F1
#
_cell.length_a   1.000
_cell.length_b   1.000
_cell.length_c   1.000
_cell.angle_alpha   90.00
_cell.angle_beta   90.00
_cell.angle_gamma   90.00
#
_symmetry.space_group_name_H-M   'P 1'
#
loop_
_entity.id
_entity.type
_entity.pdbx_description
1 polymer ?
#
loop_
_entity_poly.entity_id
_entity_poly.type
_entity_poly.pdbx_seq_one_letter_code
_entity_poly.pdbx_strand_id
1 'polypeptide(L)'
;MGINLEYYFSWVDRKGYGCDTKIPHNINGLTGVMNGYMSDLLLGLPLQMTEIHRPVRLKVLIAAPPALVKSLLKDVPEMSHEIENEWFYLALLDPETGDLFSYSKGDFQRLELPQINFPTFKDSLEYIVKYGQGNRDFLNFALKREHP
;
A
#
# COMPACT_ATOMS: atom_id res chain seq x y z
N MET A 1 -3.86 -7.16 -7.27
CA MET A 1 -2.58 -6.60 -6.77
C MET A 1 -1.98 -5.54 -7.67
N GLY A 2 -1.91 -5.77 -8.99
CA GLY A 2 -1.15 -4.93 -9.94
C GLY A 2 -1.29 -3.42 -9.75
N ILE A 3 -2.52 -2.90 -9.68
CA ILE A 3 -2.72 -1.45 -9.59
C ILE A 3 -2.13 -0.83 -8.30
N ASN A 4 -2.28 -1.45 -7.12
CA ASN A 4 -1.73 -0.86 -5.89
C ASN A 4 -0.19 -0.80 -5.94
N LEU A 5 0.44 -1.85 -6.46
CA LEU A 5 1.88 -1.94 -6.60
C LEU A 5 2.41 -0.95 -7.64
N GLU A 6 1.69 -0.74 -8.74
CA GLU A 6 2.05 0.22 -9.77
C GLU A 6 2.16 1.64 -9.21
N TYR A 7 1.18 2.07 -8.41
CA TYR A 7 1.22 3.36 -7.71
C TYR A 7 2.32 3.40 -6.63
N TYR A 8 2.51 2.31 -5.88
CA TYR A 8 3.52 2.23 -4.84
C TYR A 8 4.94 2.36 -5.41
N PHE A 9 5.32 1.52 -6.38
CA PHE A 9 6.65 1.55 -6.99
C PHE A 9 6.90 2.81 -7.79
N SER A 10 5.86 3.32 -8.48
CA SER A 10 5.97 4.59 -9.19
C SER A 10 6.16 5.80 -8.28
N TRP A 11 5.90 5.66 -6.98
CA TRP A 11 6.20 6.71 -6.01
C TRP A 11 7.56 6.50 -5.32
N VAL A 12 7.88 5.26 -4.92
CA VAL A 12 9.06 4.94 -4.08
C VAL A 12 10.38 5.14 -4.83
N ASP A 13 10.48 4.72 -6.09
CA ASP A 13 11.66 4.99 -6.93
C ASP A 13 11.26 5.42 -8.34
N ARG A 14 10.97 6.72 -8.45
CA ARG A 14 10.54 7.31 -9.71
C ARG A 14 11.55 7.13 -10.85
N LYS A 15 12.84 7.21 -10.57
CA LYS A 15 13.86 7.11 -11.63
C LYS A 15 14.08 5.65 -12.04
N GLY A 16 14.23 4.76 -11.07
CA GLY A 16 14.44 3.34 -11.33
C GLY A 16 13.28 2.66 -12.05
N TYR A 17 12.03 3.08 -11.79
CA TYR A 17 10.84 2.54 -12.46
C TYR A 17 10.38 3.34 -13.68
N GLY A 18 11.11 4.39 -14.07
CA GLY A 18 10.75 5.21 -15.23
C GLY A 18 9.43 5.98 -15.04
N CYS A 19 9.20 6.51 -13.85
CA CYS A 19 7.99 7.22 -13.41
C CYS A 19 8.27 8.72 -13.27
N ASP A 20 8.52 9.39 -14.38
CA ASP A 20 8.85 10.82 -14.42
C ASP A 20 7.74 11.63 -15.12
N THR A 21 7.96 12.93 -15.28
CA THR A 21 7.06 13.84 -15.98
C THR A 21 6.90 13.45 -17.44
N LYS A 22 5.65 13.52 -17.94
CA LYS A 22 5.28 13.25 -19.35
C LYS A 22 5.20 14.50 -20.24
N ILE A 23 6.10 15.47 -20.05
CA ILE A 23 5.96 16.80 -20.69
C ILE A 23 6.48 16.82 -22.14
N PRO A 24 7.63 16.22 -22.49
CA PRO A 24 8.04 16.01 -23.90
C PRO A 24 7.81 14.56 -24.34
N HIS A 25 6.61 14.23 -24.82
CA HIS A 25 6.18 12.85 -25.05
C HIS A 25 6.53 12.35 -26.47
N ASN A 26 7.56 11.50 -26.59
CA ASN A 26 7.70 10.61 -27.74
C ASN A 26 7.14 9.23 -27.36
N ILE A 27 5.99 8.86 -27.93
CA ILE A 27 5.40 7.51 -27.74
C ILE A 27 6.25 6.53 -28.55
N ASN A 28 6.77 5.49 -27.90
CA ASN A 28 7.61 4.48 -28.54
C ASN A 28 6.93 3.12 -28.50
N GLY A 29 6.50 2.65 -29.67
CA GLY A 29 5.97 1.30 -29.86
C GLY A 29 4.80 0.92 -28.96
N LEU A 30 4.03 1.90 -28.44
CA LEU A 30 2.94 1.72 -27.46
C LEU A 30 3.34 0.98 -26.17
N THR A 31 4.64 0.83 -25.93
CA THR A 31 5.17 0.07 -24.78
C THR A 31 5.60 1.03 -23.66
N GLY A 32 5.97 2.26 -24.01
CA GLY A 32 6.38 3.28 -23.06
C GLY A 32 6.61 4.62 -23.76
N VAL A 33 7.23 5.54 -23.03
CA VAL A 33 7.42 6.93 -23.48
C VAL A 33 8.86 7.35 -23.24
N MET A 34 9.40 8.23 -24.09
CA MET A 34 10.71 8.84 -23.88
C MET A 34 10.55 10.34 -23.67
N ASN A 35 11.36 10.91 -22.78
CA ASN A 35 11.51 12.35 -22.61
C ASN A 35 12.53 12.92 -23.61
N GLY A 36 12.04 13.47 -24.71
CA GLY A 36 12.89 13.95 -25.80
C GLY A 36 13.44 12.82 -26.68
N TYR A 37 14.59 13.04 -27.32
CA TYR A 37 15.15 12.14 -28.35
C TYR A 37 16.24 11.19 -27.83
N MET A 38 16.70 11.37 -26.58
CA MET A 38 17.90 10.73 -26.05
C MET A 38 17.75 10.20 -24.62
N SER A 39 16.52 10.01 -24.14
CA SER A 39 16.26 9.43 -22.82
C SER A 39 15.91 7.94 -22.91
N ASP A 40 15.99 7.28 -21.75
CA ASP A 40 15.53 5.90 -21.59
C ASP A 40 14.02 5.78 -21.74
N LEU A 41 13.57 4.55 -22.01
CA LEU A 41 12.15 4.22 -22.06
C LEU A 41 11.55 4.23 -20.66
N LEU A 42 10.54 5.08 -20.46
CA LEU A 42 9.78 5.24 -19.24
C LEU A 42 8.54 4.35 -19.30
N LEU A 43 8.46 3.37 -18.40
CA LEU A 43 7.40 2.34 -18.38
C LEU A 43 6.40 2.52 -17.24
N GLY A 44 6.75 3.24 -16.18
CA GLY A 44 5.90 3.38 -15.01
C GLY A 44 4.92 4.55 -15.07
N LEU A 45 4.13 4.73 -14.00
CA LEU A 45 3.11 5.77 -13.95
C LEU A 45 3.74 7.16 -13.93
N PRO A 46 3.14 8.14 -14.63
CA PRO A 46 3.63 9.50 -14.61
C PRO A 46 3.48 10.13 -13.24
N LEU A 47 4.36 11.09 -12.96
CA LEU A 47 4.29 11.87 -11.73
C LEU A 47 2.91 12.51 -11.52
N GLN A 48 2.26 13.01 -12.57
CA GLN A 48 0.93 13.62 -12.50
C GLN A 48 -0.18 12.66 -12.02
N MET A 49 0.07 11.34 -12.02
CA MET A 49 -0.84 10.33 -11.48
C MET A 49 -0.49 9.91 -10.06
N THR A 50 0.73 10.20 -9.57
CA THR A 50 1.21 9.75 -8.26
C THR A 50 1.52 10.90 -7.30
N GLU A 51 1.62 12.14 -7.78
CA GLU A 51 2.06 13.30 -6.98
C GLU A 51 1.14 13.63 -5.81
N ILE A 52 -0.16 13.37 -5.94
CA ILE A 52 -1.15 13.53 -4.86
C ILE A 52 -1.29 12.29 -3.97
N HIS A 53 -0.68 11.17 -4.36
CA HIS A 53 -0.79 9.90 -3.65
C HIS A 53 0.44 9.68 -2.77
N ARG A 54 0.24 9.12 -1.57
CA ARG A 54 1.33 8.58 -0.76
C ARG A 54 1.55 7.11 -1.07
N PRO A 55 2.78 6.59 -0.91
CA PRO A 55 3.04 5.18 -1.11
C PRO A 55 2.38 4.40 0.02
N VAL A 56 1.25 3.78 -0.27
CA VAL A 56 0.56 2.91 0.68
C VAL A 56 0.57 1.50 0.13
N ARG A 57 1.02 0.57 0.95
CA ARG A 57 0.94 -0.85 0.63
C ARG A 57 -0.44 -1.36 0.99
N LEU A 58 -1.05 -2.12 0.09
CA LEU A 58 -2.38 -2.71 0.31
C LEU A 58 -2.40 -3.52 1.60
N LYS A 59 -3.42 -3.29 2.42
CA LYS A 59 -3.78 -4.18 3.53
C LYS A 59 -5.18 -4.72 3.29
N VAL A 60 -5.32 -6.03 3.35
CA VAL A 60 -6.60 -6.72 3.19
C VAL A 60 -7.03 -7.20 4.56
N LEU A 61 -8.24 -6.81 4.96
CA LEU A 61 -8.91 -7.33 6.16
C LEU A 61 -9.98 -8.32 5.72
N ILE A 62 -9.90 -9.55 6.21
CA ILE A 62 -10.90 -10.59 5.93
C ILE A 62 -11.62 -10.93 7.23
N ALA A 63 -12.96 -10.89 7.22
CA ALA A 63 -13.77 -11.38 8.32
C ALA A 63 -13.93 -12.90 8.19
N ALA A 64 -13.09 -13.68 8.88
CA ALA A 64 -13.09 -15.13 8.84
C ALA A 64 -12.30 -15.73 10.01
N PRO A 65 -12.62 -16.97 10.44
CA PRO A 65 -11.84 -17.67 11.45
C PRO A 65 -10.38 -17.88 11.00
N PRO A 66 -9.37 -17.60 11.85
CA PRO A 66 -7.95 -17.75 11.47
C PRO A 66 -7.56 -19.15 11.01
N ALA A 67 -8.17 -20.19 11.60
CA ALA A 67 -7.92 -21.57 11.21
C ALA A 67 -8.31 -21.87 9.75
N LEU A 68 -9.44 -21.29 9.29
CA LEU A 68 -9.94 -21.45 7.92
C LEU A 68 -9.00 -20.77 6.91
N VAL A 69 -8.59 -19.53 7.19
CA VAL A 69 -7.69 -18.83 6.26
C VAL A 69 -6.30 -19.47 6.26
N LYS A 70 -5.83 -19.98 7.41
CA LYS A 70 -4.56 -20.71 7.50
C LYS A 70 -4.56 -22.01 6.70
N SER A 71 -5.69 -22.72 6.59
CA SER A 71 -5.77 -23.89 5.69
C SER A 71 -5.74 -23.45 4.23
N LEU A 72 -6.49 -22.43 3.85
CA LEU A 72 -6.52 -21.91 2.48
C LEU A 72 -5.15 -21.41 2.00
N LEU A 73 -4.37 -20.76 2.88
CA LEU A 73 -3.01 -20.32 2.56
C LEU A 73 -2.04 -21.47 2.31
N LYS A 74 -2.30 -22.67 2.86
CA LYS A 74 -1.50 -23.87 2.54
C LYS A 74 -1.87 -24.44 1.17
N ASP A 75 -3.14 -24.31 0.79
CA ASP A 75 -3.66 -24.84 -0.47
C ASP A 75 -3.33 -23.93 -1.66
N VAL A 76 -2.99 -22.65 -1.41
CA VAL A 76 -2.63 -21.66 -2.45
C VAL A 76 -1.27 -21.03 -2.15
N PRO A 77 -0.16 -21.71 -2.48
CA PRO A 77 1.20 -21.28 -2.14
C PRO A 77 1.60 -19.93 -2.76
N GLU A 78 1.04 -19.58 -3.91
CA GLU A 78 1.28 -18.28 -4.54
C GLU A 78 0.79 -17.14 -3.64
N MET A 79 -0.38 -17.31 -3.02
CA MET A 79 -0.95 -16.31 -2.13
C MET A 79 -0.12 -16.15 -0.85
N SER A 80 0.36 -17.25 -0.27
CA SER A 80 1.25 -17.18 0.90
C SER A 80 2.57 -16.48 0.55
N HIS A 81 3.15 -16.78 -0.62
CA HIS A 81 4.38 -16.15 -1.09
C HIS A 81 4.23 -14.62 -1.26
N GLU A 82 3.10 -14.16 -1.82
CA GLU A 82 2.83 -12.72 -1.96
C GLU A 82 2.75 -12.01 -0.60
N ILE A 83 2.13 -12.65 0.39
CA ILE A 83 1.97 -12.08 1.74
C ILE A 83 3.31 -12.14 2.51
N GLU A 84 4.07 -13.23 2.40
CA GLU A 84 5.35 -13.43 3.09
C GLU A 84 6.45 -12.47 2.61
N ASN A 85 6.50 -12.21 1.30
CA ASN A 85 7.37 -11.18 0.72
C ASN A 85 6.83 -9.76 0.93
N GLU A 86 5.76 -9.62 1.71
CA GLU A 86 5.11 -8.38 2.04
C GLU A 86 4.71 -7.58 0.79
N TRP A 87 4.27 -8.21 -0.31
CA TRP A 87 3.71 -7.48 -1.45
C TRP A 87 2.38 -6.81 -1.06
N PHE A 88 1.62 -7.46 -0.18
CA PHE A 88 0.52 -6.87 0.58
C PHE A 88 0.45 -7.48 1.98
N TYR A 89 -0.27 -6.79 2.87
CA TYR A 89 -0.49 -7.29 4.23
C TYR A 89 -1.87 -7.91 4.36
N LEU A 90 -1.95 -9.02 5.09
CA LEU A 90 -3.21 -9.68 5.43
C LEU A 90 -3.49 -9.53 6.92
N ALA A 91 -4.72 -9.11 7.24
CA ALA A 91 -5.27 -9.11 8.58
C ALA A 91 -6.59 -9.88 8.60
N LEU A 92 -6.91 -10.50 9.73
CA LEU A 92 -8.16 -11.20 9.95
C LEU A 92 -8.93 -10.59 11.10
N LEU A 93 -10.25 -10.50 10.93
CA LEU A 93 -11.19 -10.27 12.01
C LEU A 93 -11.92 -11.60 12.24
N ASP A 94 -11.73 -12.20 13.40
CA ASP A 94 -12.49 -13.38 13.79
C ASP A 94 -13.94 -12.95 14.09
N PRO A 95 -14.94 -13.46 13.33
CA PRO A 95 -16.33 -13.05 13.51
C PRO A 95 -16.94 -13.57 14.82
N GLU A 96 -16.37 -14.60 15.45
CA GLU A 96 -16.91 -15.18 16.69
C GLU A 96 -16.42 -14.43 17.92
N THR A 97 -15.12 -14.11 17.96
CA THR A 97 -14.48 -13.46 19.11
C THR A 97 -14.38 -11.94 18.96
N GLY A 98 -14.46 -11.42 17.73
CA GLY A 98 -14.15 -10.04 17.41
C GLY A 98 -12.64 -9.73 17.44
N ASP A 99 -11.79 -10.74 17.61
CA ASP A 99 -10.35 -10.56 17.70
C ASP A 99 -9.73 -10.25 16.33
N LEU A 100 -8.77 -9.33 16.34
CA LEU A 100 -8.00 -8.98 15.16
C LEU A 100 -6.67 -9.73 15.14
N PHE A 101 -6.27 -10.20 13.98
CA PHE A 101 -5.00 -10.89 13.75
C PHE A 101 -4.28 -10.27 12.55
N SER A 102 -2.95 -10.25 12.57
CA SER A 102 -2.12 -9.94 11.41
C SER A 102 -1.30 -11.15 11.01
N TYR A 103 -1.14 -11.35 9.71
CA TYR A 103 -0.21 -12.36 9.21
C TYR A 103 1.21 -11.81 9.24
N SER A 104 2.12 -12.51 9.93
CA SER A 104 3.53 -12.13 10.02
C SER A 104 4.39 -13.36 10.34
N LYS A 105 5.53 -13.50 9.63
CA LYS A 105 6.49 -14.59 9.83
C LYS A 105 5.85 -16.00 9.72
N GLY A 106 4.94 -16.19 8.77
CA GLY A 106 4.33 -17.49 8.49
C GLY A 106 3.10 -17.85 9.36
N ASP A 107 2.67 -16.97 10.27
CA ASP A 107 1.50 -17.24 11.12
C ASP A 107 0.67 -15.98 11.45
N PHE A 108 -0.54 -16.20 11.95
CA PHE A 108 -1.43 -15.16 12.45
C PHE A 108 -1.09 -14.80 13.90
N GLN A 109 -0.70 -13.55 14.12
CA GLN A 109 -0.43 -12.98 15.44
C GLN A 109 -1.58 -12.06 15.82
N ARG A 110 -2.12 -12.22 17.04
CA ARG A 110 -3.18 -11.35 17.56
C ARG A 110 -2.68 -9.91 17.61
N LEU A 111 -3.49 -9.00 17.08
CA LEU A 111 -3.24 -7.57 17.09
C LEU A 111 -4.00 -6.94 18.25
N GLU A 112 -3.26 -6.31 19.16
CA GLU A 112 -3.87 -5.38 20.11
C GLU A 112 -4.00 -4.02 19.43
N LEU A 113 -5.24 -3.56 19.26
CA LEU A 113 -5.49 -2.24 18.72
C LEU A 113 -5.18 -1.19 19.79
N PRO A 114 -4.25 -0.25 19.53
CA PRO A 114 -4.03 0.85 20.45
C PRO A 114 -5.31 1.68 20.55
N GLN A 115 -5.61 2.24 21.73
CA GLN A 115 -6.66 3.24 21.82
C GLN A 115 -6.27 4.45 20.98
N ILE A 116 -7.12 4.80 20.02
CA ILE A 116 -6.93 5.96 19.14
C ILE A 116 -7.86 7.06 19.61
N ASN A 117 -7.28 8.17 20.07
CA ASN A 117 -8.03 9.40 20.30
C ASN A 117 -8.14 10.16 18.98
N PHE A 118 -9.34 10.14 18.39
CA PHE A 118 -9.60 10.91 17.19
C PHE A 118 -9.66 12.40 17.52
N PRO A 119 -8.78 13.23 16.93
CA PRO A 119 -8.90 14.68 17.08
C PRO A 119 -10.22 15.15 16.45
N THR A 120 -10.91 16.05 17.15
CA THR A 120 -12.10 16.73 16.61
C THR A 120 -11.66 18.00 15.90
N PHE A 121 -12.24 18.27 14.73
CA PHE A 121 -11.99 19.47 13.93
C PHE A 121 -13.25 20.31 13.84
N LYS A 122 -13.08 21.62 13.71
CA LYS A 122 -14.21 22.55 13.52
C LYS A 122 -14.87 22.35 12.15
N ASP A 123 -14.06 22.12 11.12
CA ASP A 123 -14.50 21.91 9.74
C ASP A 123 -13.53 21.03 8.94
N SER A 124 -13.90 20.69 7.70
CA SER A 124 -13.10 19.86 6.81
C SER A 124 -11.84 20.54 6.30
N LEU A 125 -11.79 21.88 6.23
CA LEU A 125 -10.62 22.63 5.80
C LEU A 125 -9.51 22.54 6.85
N GLU A 126 -9.84 22.66 8.13
CA GLU A 126 -8.89 22.49 9.23
C GLU A 126 -8.25 21.10 9.20
N TYR A 127 -9.05 20.06 8.92
CA TYR A 127 -8.55 18.70 8.72
C TYR A 127 -7.62 18.59 7.50
N ILE A 128 -8.01 19.12 6.34
CA ILE A 128 -7.21 19.03 5.12
C ILE A 128 -5.89 19.80 5.24
N VAL A 129 -5.90 20.97 5.87
CA VAL A 129 -4.67 21.76 6.07
C VAL A 129 -3.71 21.05 7.01
N LYS A 130 -4.22 20.44 8.09
CA LYS A 130 -3.39 19.80 9.12
C LYS A 130 -2.97 18.37 8.77
N TYR A 131 -3.82 17.63 8.05
CA TYR A 131 -3.65 16.20 7.79
C TYR A 131 -3.86 15.79 6.32
N GLY A 132 -4.38 16.66 5.46
CA GLY A 132 -4.65 16.38 4.04
C GLY A 132 -3.41 16.16 3.18
N GLN A 133 -2.22 16.54 3.66
CA GLN A 133 -0.95 16.11 3.05
C GLN A 133 -0.58 14.66 3.41
N GLY A 134 -1.44 13.94 4.15
CA GLY A 134 -1.26 12.56 4.60
C GLY A 134 -0.60 12.44 5.98
N ASN A 135 -0.50 13.52 6.76
CA ASN A 135 -0.19 13.42 8.17
C ASN A 135 -1.31 12.59 8.83
N ARG A 136 -0.93 11.52 9.53
CA ARG A 136 -1.85 10.60 10.21
C ARG A 136 -1.31 10.29 11.60
N ASP A 137 -0.62 11.24 12.23
CA ASP A 137 0.09 11.05 13.50
C ASP A 137 -0.88 10.69 14.64
N PHE A 138 -2.17 10.98 14.48
CA PHE A 138 -3.23 10.56 15.40
C PHE A 138 -3.66 9.09 15.22
N LEU A 139 -3.39 8.46 14.08
CA LEU A 139 -3.57 7.03 13.90
C LEU A 139 -2.33 6.32 14.45
N ASN A 140 -2.49 5.67 15.62
CA ASN A 140 -1.39 4.94 16.25
C ASN A 140 -0.80 3.86 15.34
N PHE A 141 0.49 3.60 15.55
CA PHE A 141 1.47 2.85 14.74
C PHE A 141 1.12 1.42 14.29
N ALA A 142 -0.08 0.89 14.55
CA ALA A 142 -0.49 -0.48 14.19
C ALA A 142 -0.40 -0.85 12.69
N LEU A 143 0.06 0.08 11.83
CA LEU A 143 0.24 -0.11 10.40
C LEU A 143 1.66 0.11 9.87
N LYS A 144 2.60 0.63 10.65
CA LYS A 144 4.00 0.80 10.23
C LYS A 144 4.85 -0.31 10.83
N ARG A 145 5.55 -1.05 10.00
CA ARG A 145 6.76 -1.75 10.43
C ARG A 145 7.90 -0.85 9.98
N GLU A 146 8.56 -0.18 10.93
CA GLU A 146 9.86 0.42 10.63
C GLU A 146 10.86 -0.73 10.53
N HIS A 147 11.41 -0.93 9.34
CA HIS A 147 12.63 -1.70 9.18
C HIS A 147 13.82 -0.74 9.31
N PRO A 148 14.94 -1.21 9.90
CA PRO A 148 16.14 -0.43 10.18
C PRO A 148 16.81 0.16 8.93
#